data_AF-A0A1H0W2K0-F1
#
_entry.id   AF-A0A1H0W2K0-F1
#
_cell.length_a   1.000
_cell.length_b   1.000
_cell.length_c   1.000
_cell.angle_alpha   90.00
_cell.angle_beta   90.00
_cell.angle_gamma   90.00
#
_symmetry.space_group_name_H-M   'P 1'
#
loop_
_entity.id
_entity.type
_entity.pdbx_description
1 polymer ?
#
loop_
_entity_poly.entity_id
_entity_poly.type
_entity_poly.pdbx_seq_one_letter_code
_entity_poly.pdbx_strand_id
1 'polypeptide(L)'
;MHTIKTISYMNTIQNDLINITSKIFFTCLHNLKILLSDNFLFFALQAVFLFIVVFAYIKDWRENHSNEAILHIKINEKTINLFYAFYFGLTGIIVAIILAIDVTKDFRIFWIILDNFGLIYVCLLNKWGRNSILRGAIHIENIRD
;
A
#
# COMPACT_ATOMS: atom_id res chain seq x y z
N MET A 1 -29.40 -26.11 51.68
CA MET A 1 -28.71 -24.81 51.94
C MET A 1 -27.36 -24.68 51.22
N HIS A 2 -26.60 -25.78 51.02
CA HIS A 2 -25.33 -25.76 50.25
C HIS A 2 -25.49 -25.46 48.75
N THR A 3 -26.57 -25.96 48.12
CA THR A 3 -26.85 -25.79 46.68
C THR A 3 -27.15 -24.36 46.25
N ILE A 4 -27.70 -23.53 47.15
CA ILE A 4 -28.03 -22.12 46.83
C ILE A 4 -26.74 -21.28 46.78
N LYS A 5 -25.76 -21.57 47.64
CA LYS A 5 -24.46 -20.89 47.61
C LYS A 5 -23.71 -21.22 46.32
N THR A 6 -23.67 -22.49 45.89
CA THR A 6 -22.95 -22.89 44.67
C THR A 6 -23.54 -22.25 43.41
N ILE A 7 -24.87 -22.12 43.31
CA ILE A 7 -25.52 -21.43 42.18
C ILE A 7 -25.17 -19.93 42.17
N SER A 8 -25.18 -19.29 43.34
CA SER A 8 -24.80 -17.87 43.46
C SER A 8 -23.34 -17.65 43.03
N TYR A 9 -22.41 -18.51 43.49
CA TYR A 9 -21.01 -18.44 43.07
C TYR A 9 -20.82 -18.65 41.56
N MET A 10 -21.53 -19.60 40.95
CA MET A 10 -21.44 -19.83 39.50
C MET A 10 -21.94 -18.64 38.68
N ASN A 11 -23.03 -17.99 39.10
CA ASN A 11 -23.52 -16.78 38.43
C ASN A 11 -22.54 -15.60 38.53
N THR A 12 -21.87 -15.42 39.67
CA THR A 12 -20.86 -14.37 39.83
C THR A 12 -19.67 -14.60 38.90
N ILE A 13 -19.17 -15.84 38.84
CA ILE A 13 -18.06 -16.23 37.94
C ILE A 13 -18.46 -16.01 36.47
N GLN A 14 -19.69 -16.36 36.10
CA GLN A 14 -20.18 -16.19 34.73
C GLN A 14 -20.29 -14.70 34.34
N ASN A 15 -20.75 -13.83 35.24
CA ASN A 15 -20.80 -12.39 35.02
C ASN A 15 -19.40 -11.76 34.91
N ASP A 16 -18.45 -12.19 35.73
CA ASP A 16 -17.07 -11.72 35.67
C ASP A 16 -16.40 -12.12 34.34
N LEU A 17 -16.63 -13.35 33.86
CA LEU A 17 -16.17 -13.82 32.56
C LEU A 17 -16.74 -13.01 31.39
N ILE A 18 -18.02 -12.65 31.43
CA ILE A 18 -18.65 -11.80 30.40
C ILE A 18 -18.06 -10.38 30.42
N ASN A 19 -17.78 -9.84 31.61
CA ASN A 19 -17.19 -8.51 31.75
C ASN A 19 -15.72 -8.48 31.27
N ILE A 20 -14.96 -9.54 31.52
CA ILE A 20 -13.58 -9.67 31.03
C ILE A 20 -13.55 -9.83 29.51
N THR A 21 -14.38 -10.71 28.96
CA THR A 21 -14.42 -10.96 27.50
C THR A 21 -14.90 -9.72 26.73
N SER A 22 -15.90 -9.00 27.23
CA SER A 22 -16.34 -7.74 26.61
C SER A 22 -15.26 -6.65 26.68
N LYS A 23 -14.53 -6.50 27.79
CA LYS A 23 -13.40 -5.55 27.90
C LYS A 23 -12.26 -5.87 26.93
N ILE A 24 -11.89 -7.14 26.81
CA ILE A 24 -10.87 -7.59 25.85
C ILE A 24 -11.33 -7.30 24.43
N PHE A 25 -12.58 -7.64 24.09
CA PHE A 25 -13.15 -7.37 22.77
C PHE A 25 -13.15 -5.88 22.44
N PHE A 26 -13.60 -5.02 23.37
CA PHE A 26 -13.58 -3.57 23.17
C PHE A 26 -12.17 -2.99 23.01
N THR A 27 -11.20 -3.47 23.80
CA THR A 27 -9.80 -3.04 23.69
C THR A 27 -9.20 -3.45 22.35
N CYS A 28 -9.49 -4.67 21.90
CA CYS A 28 -9.03 -5.19 20.62
C CYS A 28 -9.67 -4.42 19.45
N LEU A 29 -10.98 -4.15 19.51
CA LEU A 29 -11.71 -3.36 18.52
C LEU A 29 -11.19 -1.92 18.45
N HIS A 30 -10.89 -1.31 19.60
CA HIS A 30 -10.32 0.03 19.67
C HIS A 30 -8.93 0.10 19.03
N ASN A 31 -8.05 -0.85 19.36
CA ASN A 31 -6.72 -0.94 18.76
C ASN A 31 -6.79 -1.22 17.25
N LEU A 32 -7.73 -2.05 16.81
CA LEU A 32 -7.97 -2.31 15.38
C LEU A 32 -8.42 -1.04 14.66
N LYS A 33 -9.32 -0.25 15.27
CA LYS A 33 -9.83 1.01 14.69
C LYS A 33 -8.74 2.08 14.60
N ILE A 34 -7.80 2.10 15.55
CA ILE A 34 -6.61 2.95 15.49
C ILE A 34 -5.69 2.50 14.35
N LEU A 35 -5.50 1.19 14.19
CA LEU A 35 -4.61 0.63 13.17
C LEU A 35 -5.18 0.77 11.75
N LEU A 36 -6.51 0.75 11.62
CA LEU A 36 -7.26 1.06 10.40
C LEU A 36 -7.70 2.53 10.31
N SER A 37 -7.16 3.42 11.15
CA SER A 37 -7.43 4.84 11.02
C SER A 37 -6.89 5.34 9.68
N ASP A 38 -7.69 6.13 8.96
CA ASP A 38 -7.31 6.73 7.68
C ASP A 38 -5.96 7.47 7.74
N ASN A 39 -5.64 8.07 8.88
CA ASN A 39 -4.34 8.72 9.13
C ASN A 39 -3.20 7.71 9.06
N PHE A 40 -3.30 6.62 9.81
CA PHE A 40 -2.25 5.62 9.86
C PHE A 40 -2.08 4.94 8.50
N LEU A 41 -3.17 4.56 7.85
CA LEU A 41 -3.15 3.89 6.55
C LEU A 41 -2.58 4.81 5.46
N PHE A 42 -2.93 6.10 5.47
CA PHE A 42 -2.34 7.09 4.55
C PHE A 42 -0.82 7.20 4.74
N PHE A 43 -0.35 7.40 5.97
CA PHE A 43 1.08 7.53 6.24
C PHE A 43 1.85 6.23 5.97
N ALA A 44 1.25 5.08 6.25
CA ALA A 44 1.83 3.78 5.90
C ALA A 44 1.96 3.63 4.38
N LEU A 45 0.93 3.97 3.61
CA LEU A 45 0.97 3.95 2.15
C LEU A 45 2.03 4.91 1.60
N GLN A 46 2.10 6.12 2.14
CA GLN A 46 3.12 7.11 1.78
C GLN A 46 4.54 6.63 2.09
N ALA A 47 4.76 6.01 3.25
CA ALA A 47 6.06 5.45 3.61
C ALA A 47 6.47 4.32 2.65
N VAL A 48 5.54 3.44 2.27
CA VAL A 48 5.79 2.39 1.27
C VAL A 48 6.11 2.98 -0.09
N PHE A 49 5.35 3.99 -0.54
CA PHE A 49 5.58 4.65 -1.81
C PHE A 49 6.95 5.33 -1.86
N LEU A 50 7.29 6.09 -0.82
CA LEU A 50 8.58 6.74 -0.69
C LEU A 50 9.73 5.72 -0.63
N PHE A 51 9.55 4.60 0.07
CA PHE A 51 10.51 3.50 0.07
C PHE A 51 10.74 2.94 -1.34
N ILE A 52 9.69 2.75 -2.14
CA ILE A 52 9.79 2.30 -3.53
C ILE A 52 10.58 3.32 -4.38
N VAL A 53 10.29 4.61 -4.25
CA VAL A 53 11.00 5.68 -4.98
C VAL A 53 12.49 5.70 -4.62
N VAL A 54 12.81 5.66 -3.33
CA VAL A 54 14.20 5.63 -2.84
C VAL A 54 14.91 4.34 -3.28
N PHE A 55 14.23 3.20 -3.20
CA PHE A 55 14.78 1.93 -3.64
C PHE A 55 15.08 1.92 -5.15
N ALA A 56 14.15 2.43 -5.97
CA ALA A 56 14.35 2.60 -7.40
C ALA A 56 15.52 3.53 -7.69
N TYR A 57 15.65 4.63 -6.95
CA TYR A 57 16.79 5.55 -7.05
C TYR A 57 18.12 4.86 -6.73
N ILE A 58 18.21 4.12 -5.61
CA ILE A 58 19.42 3.38 -5.23
C ILE A 58 19.77 2.34 -6.30
N LYS A 59 18.77 1.65 -6.86
CA LYS A 59 18.98 0.66 -7.93
C LYS A 59 19.54 1.30 -9.20
N ASP A 60 18.93 2.38 -9.66
CA ASP A 60 19.39 3.10 -10.85
C ASP A 60 20.78 3.72 -10.63
N TRP A 61 21.05 4.27 -9.44
CA TRP A 61 22.39 4.71 -9.06
C TRP A 61 23.40 3.57 -9.17
N ARG A 62 23.08 2.39 -8.61
CA ARG A 62 23.99 1.24 -8.63
C ARG A 62 24.23 0.71 -10.04
N GLU A 63 23.20 0.65 -10.89
CA GLU A 63 23.32 0.23 -12.29
C GLU A 63 24.08 1.24 -13.14
N ASN A 64 23.99 2.54 -12.84
CA ASN A 64 24.82 3.54 -13.53
C ASN A 64 26.30 3.50 -13.06
N HIS A 65 26.60 2.87 -11.92
CA HIS A 65 27.97 2.69 -11.41
C HIS A 65 28.55 1.29 -11.65
N SER A 66 27.72 0.29 -11.99
CA SER A 66 28.20 -0.98 -12.52
C SER A 66 28.29 -0.86 -14.05
N ASN A 67 29.40 -1.31 -14.65
CA ASN A 67 29.52 -1.41 -16.12
C ASN A 67 28.64 -2.55 -16.68
N GLU A 68 27.55 -2.91 -16.02
CA GLU A 68 26.66 -3.98 -16.45
C GLU A 68 25.84 -3.49 -17.65
N ALA A 69 25.83 -4.31 -18.70
CA ALA A 69 25.18 -3.99 -19.96
C ALA A 69 23.69 -3.68 -19.73
N ILE A 70 23.29 -2.47 -20.09
CA ILE A 70 21.89 -2.04 -20.04
C ILE A 70 21.11 -2.93 -21.02
N LEU A 71 20.25 -3.79 -20.48
CA LEU A 71 19.38 -4.67 -21.26
C LEU A 71 18.38 -3.78 -22.03
N HIS A 72 18.70 -3.51 -23.30
CA HIS A 72 17.84 -2.79 -24.20
C HIS A 72 16.71 -3.73 -24.64
N ILE A 73 15.60 -3.70 -23.91
CA ILE A 73 14.41 -4.47 -24.30
C ILE A 73 13.94 -3.92 -25.65
N LYS A 74 13.73 -4.81 -26.63
CA LYS A 74 13.13 -4.42 -27.91
C LYS A 74 11.64 -4.26 -27.66
N ILE A 75 11.20 -3.01 -27.55
CA ILE A 75 9.84 -2.67 -27.17
C ILE A 75 8.94 -2.64 -28.42
N ASN A 76 7.79 -3.33 -28.36
CA ASN A 76 6.74 -3.27 -29.38
C ASN A 76 5.72 -2.16 -29.05
N GLU A 77 5.03 -1.61 -30.05
CA GLU A 77 4.04 -0.54 -29.88
C GLU A 77 2.90 -0.95 -28.93
N LYS A 78 2.45 -2.22 -28.99
CA LYS A 78 1.42 -2.76 -28.09
C LYS A 78 1.85 -2.72 -26.62
N THR A 79 3.09 -3.10 -26.33
CA THR A 79 3.65 -3.13 -24.97
C THR A 79 3.79 -1.71 -24.39
N ILE A 80 4.11 -0.71 -25.22
CA ILE A 80 4.15 0.70 -24.82
C ILE A 80 2.77 1.21 -24.43
N ASN A 81 1.75 0.89 -25.22
CA ASN A 81 0.37 1.29 -24.90
C ASN A 81 -0.11 0.64 -23.59
N LEU A 82 0.20 -0.64 -23.36
CA LEU A 82 -0.13 -1.30 -22.10
C LEU A 82 0.58 -0.64 -20.91
N PHE A 83 1.86 -0.28 -21.09
CA PHE A 83 2.65 0.42 -20.09
C PHE A 83 2.03 1.79 -19.73
N TYR A 84 1.66 2.61 -20.72
CA TYR A 84 1.03 3.90 -20.46
C TYR A 84 -0.36 3.76 -19.86
N ALA A 85 -1.15 2.77 -20.27
CA ALA A 85 -2.44 2.48 -19.67
C ALA A 85 -2.30 2.10 -18.19
N PHE A 86 -1.32 1.26 -17.86
CA PHE A 86 -1.00 0.90 -16.48
C PHE A 86 -0.58 2.13 -15.66
N TYR A 87 0.32 2.95 -16.20
CA TYR A 87 0.77 4.18 -15.56
C TYR A 87 -0.39 5.16 -15.29
N PHE A 88 -1.27 5.37 -16.28
CA PHE A 88 -2.44 6.24 -16.13
C PHE A 88 -3.43 5.70 -15.10
N GLY A 89 -3.68 4.39 -15.12
CA GLY A 89 -4.55 3.73 -14.14
C GLY A 89 -4.03 3.88 -12.72
N LEU A 90 -2.73 3.66 -12.52
CA LEU A 90 -2.10 3.75 -11.20
C LEU A 90 -2.07 5.20 -10.69
N THR A 91 -1.79 6.16 -11.58
CA THR A 91 -1.95 7.60 -11.31
C THR A 91 -3.37 7.94 -10.84
N GLY A 92 -4.39 7.46 -11.57
CA GLY A 92 -5.79 7.68 -11.23
C GLY A 92 -6.17 7.11 -9.86
N ILE A 93 -5.68 5.90 -9.54
CA ILE A 93 -5.90 5.26 -8.23
C ILE A 93 -5.29 6.09 -7.10
N ILE A 94 -4.04 6.53 -7.24
CA ILE A 94 -3.36 7.36 -6.23
C ILE A 94 -4.14 8.66 -5.99
N VAL A 95 -4.51 9.36 -7.07
CA VAL A 95 -5.29 10.61 -6.97
C VAL A 95 -6.64 10.37 -6.28
N ALA A 96 -7.35 9.29 -6.64
CA ALA A 96 -8.63 8.94 -6.01
C ALA A 96 -8.48 8.67 -4.50
N ILE A 97 -7.43 7.96 -4.08
CA ILE A 97 -7.13 7.70 -2.66
C ILE A 97 -6.88 9.02 -1.92
N ILE A 98 -6.05 9.91 -2.47
CA ILE A 98 -5.73 11.20 -1.83
C ILE A 98 -6.98 12.09 -1.71
N LEU A 99 -7.87 12.06 -2.70
CA LEU A 99 -9.12 12.82 -2.66
C LEU A 99 -10.15 12.25 -1.69
N ALA A 100 -10.14 10.94 -1.45
CA ALA A 100 -11.07 10.26 -0.55
C ALA A 100 -10.70 10.44 0.94
N ILE A 101 -9.43 10.71 1.26
CA ILE A 101 -8.94 10.80 2.64
C ILE A 101 -9.09 12.23 3.18
N ASP A 102 -9.59 12.35 4.41
CA ASP A 102 -9.78 13.66 5.06
C ASP A 102 -8.48 14.27 5.59
N VAL A 103 -7.49 13.45 5.94
CA VAL A 103 -6.17 13.87 6.48
C VAL A 103 -5.41 14.77 5.53
N THR A 104 -5.61 14.59 4.23
CA THR A 104 -4.91 15.33 3.19
C THR A 104 -5.62 16.63 2.83
N LYS A 105 -6.80 16.94 3.40
CA LYS A 105 -7.71 18.00 2.95
C LYS A 105 -7.06 19.35 2.75
N ASP A 106 -6.19 19.76 3.66
CA ASP A 106 -5.52 21.06 3.60
C ASP A 106 -4.38 21.12 2.55
N PHE A 107 -3.82 19.96 2.17
CA PHE A 107 -2.65 19.85 1.30
C PHE A 107 -2.82 18.83 0.15
N ARG A 108 -4.06 18.57 -0.30
CA ARG A 108 -4.36 17.51 -1.30
C ARG A 108 -3.53 17.65 -2.56
N ILE A 109 -3.44 18.88 -3.07
CA ILE A 109 -2.70 19.20 -4.30
C ILE A 109 -1.22 18.88 -4.13
N PHE A 110 -0.64 19.23 -2.97
CA PHE A 110 0.76 18.93 -2.68
C PHE A 110 1.05 17.43 -2.71
N TRP A 111 0.22 16.62 -2.04
CA TRP A 111 0.36 15.16 -2.04
C TRP A 111 0.18 14.55 -3.43
N ILE A 112 -0.83 15.01 -4.18
CA ILE A 112 -1.06 14.57 -5.57
C ILE A 112 0.17 14.84 -6.43
N ILE A 113 0.74 16.04 -6.33
CA ILE A 113 1.92 16.44 -7.10
C ILE A 113 3.12 15.58 -6.70
N LEU A 114 3.38 15.43 -5.39
CA LEU A 114 4.50 14.64 -4.87
C LEU A 114 4.44 13.19 -5.36
N ASP A 115 3.29 12.54 -5.22
CA ASP A 115 3.12 11.14 -5.59
C ASP A 115 3.23 10.96 -7.11
N ASN A 116 2.68 11.89 -7.90
CA ASN A 116 2.83 11.88 -9.35
C ASN A 116 4.29 12.06 -9.77
N PHE A 117 5.04 12.96 -9.14
CA PHE A 117 6.48 13.12 -9.44
C PHE A 117 7.26 11.85 -9.11
N GLY A 118 6.98 11.23 -7.96
CA GLY A 118 7.57 9.94 -7.60
C GLY A 118 7.23 8.86 -8.62
N LEU A 119 6.00 8.82 -9.09
CA LEU A 119 5.55 7.83 -10.06
C LEU A 119 6.17 8.04 -11.43
N ILE A 120 6.22 9.29 -11.91
CA ILE A 120 6.92 9.67 -13.14
C ILE A 120 8.38 9.24 -13.05
N TYR A 121 9.04 9.51 -11.92
CA TYR A 121 10.42 9.11 -11.72
C TYR A 121 10.59 7.60 -11.82
N VAL A 122 9.82 6.82 -11.04
CA VAL A 122 9.96 5.35 -11.01
C VAL A 122 9.56 4.71 -12.33
N CYS A 123 8.49 5.17 -12.98
CA CYS A 123 7.96 4.52 -14.17
C CYS A 123 8.66 4.98 -15.46
N LEU A 124 8.91 6.29 -15.63
CA LEU A 124 9.35 6.86 -16.91
C LEU A 124 10.85 7.16 -16.95
N LEU A 125 11.38 7.75 -15.88
CA LEU A 125 12.76 8.25 -15.85
C LEU A 125 13.77 7.18 -15.41
N ASN A 126 13.37 6.32 -14.49
CA ASN A 126 14.20 5.27 -13.92
C ASN A 126 14.25 4.06 -14.86
N LYS A 127 15.46 3.69 -15.33
CA LYS A 127 15.63 2.59 -16.29
C LYS A 127 15.18 1.26 -15.71
N TRP A 128 15.52 1.01 -14.44
CA TRP A 128 15.15 -0.22 -13.74
C TRP A 128 13.63 -0.35 -13.59
N GLY A 129 12.96 0.70 -13.11
CA GLY A 129 11.51 0.71 -12.91
C GLY A 129 10.75 0.55 -14.22
N ARG A 130 11.11 1.33 -15.25
CA ARG A 130 10.56 1.20 -16.61
C ARG A 130 10.70 -0.22 -17.16
N ASN A 131 11.90 -0.78 -17.08
CA ASN A 131 12.18 -2.13 -17.59
C ASN A 131 11.46 -3.22 -16.79
N SER A 132 11.25 -3.01 -15.48
CA SER A 132 10.53 -3.96 -14.63
C SER A 132 9.04 -4.01 -15.00
N ILE A 133 8.42 -2.85 -15.21
CA ILE A 133 7.01 -2.77 -15.64
C ILE A 133 6.85 -3.33 -17.06
N LEU A 134 7.76 -2.97 -17.98
CA LEU A 134 7.75 -3.51 -19.35
C LEU A 134 7.89 -5.03 -19.37
N ARG A 135 8.77 -5.62 -18.55
CA ARG A 135 8.87 -7.09 -18.42
C ARG A 135 7.57 -7.71 -17.93
N GLY A 136 6.91 -7.09 -16.95
CA GLY A 136 5.59 -7.53 -16.49
C GLY A 136 4.54 -7.45 -17.59
N ALA A 137 4.51 -6.35 -18.35
CA ALA A 137 3.61 -6.16 -19.49
C ALA A 137 3.80 -7.25 -20.56
N ILE A 138 5.05 -7.54 -20.93
CA ILE A 138 5.38 -8.62 -21.88
C ILE A 138 4.92 -9.98 -21.35
N HIS A 139 5.11 -10.24 -20.06
CA HIS A 139 4.67 -11.51 -19.46
C HIS A 139 3.16 -11.69 -19.53
N ILE A 140 2.38 -10.63 -19.27
CA ILE A 140 0.92 -10.64 -19.38
C ILE A 140 0.48 -10.81 -20.84
N GLU A 141 1.15 -10.14 -21.79
CA GLU A 141 0.89 -10.29 -23.23
C GLU A 141 1.11 -11.75 -23.66
N ASN A 142 2.23 -12.37 -23.25
CA ASN A 142 2.54 -13.76 -23.57
C ASN A 142 1.62 -14.81 -22.94
N ILE A 143 0.90 -14.50 -21.86
CA ILE A 143 -0.09 -15.40 -21.25
C ILE A 143 -1.45 -15.31 -21.96
N ARG A 144 -1.71 -14.18 -22.63
CA ARG A 144 -3.00 -13.91 -23.28
C ARG A 144 -3.13 -14.57 -24.65
N ASP A 145 -2.00 -14.83 -25.32
CA ASP A 145 -1.90 -15.56 -26.58
C ASP A 145 -1.79 -17.08 -26.35
#